data_AF-A0A7J3DLQ4-F1
#
_entry.id   AF-A0A7J3DLQ4-F1
#
_cell.length_a   1.000
_cell.length_b   1.000
_cell.length_c   1.000
_cell.angle_alpha   90.00
_cell.angle_beta   90.00
_cell.angle_gamma   90.00
#
_symmetry.space_group_name_H-M   'P 1'
#
loop_
_entity.id
_entity.type
_entity.pdbx_description
1 polymer ?
#
loop_
_entity_poly.entity_id
_entity_poly.type
_entity_poly.pdbx_seq_one_letter_code
_entity_poly.pdbx_strand_id
1 'polypeptide(L)'
;MEILASQNIVNYYKKIEKDCENAIKVARNARSKGYDFIADIETKPASDLAERAETIIGPKGVGQRYRELMNELVGENKRIKAIFKIFEEIITNKLCHIPDEEKRIEQAIKTALVLQTEGVVVAPIDGIPKITISRNPDGTQYIDIYYAGPIRAAGGTAQVLPLILGDYARVLLGLDRYKPTKDEVERYVEEVRIYDEIVSRQYKLSDDEIRKIILGCPVCINGEPTEEREVSVHRNLPRIPHNRIRGGACLVISEGIALKARKALKFAAMLGLDWSWLEDIIKHEKGEQSAEIEPLYKYLEGVAVGRPILSYPSEIGGFRLRYGRTRASGIMGKAMHPATIELLDGFIAIGTQIKVERPGKSAVITACDSIEGPIVRLKDGEVVKVNSALEAKKLKEKLDKILFLGDL
;
A
#
# COMPACT_ATOMS: atom_id res chain seq x y z
N MET A 1 -19.17 -23.12 -0.67
CA MET A 1 -19.17 -22.03 -1.67
C MET A 1 -19.30 -22.68 -3.04
N GLU A 2 -20.29 -22.34 -3.84
CA GLU A 2 -20.39 -22.89 -5.19
C GLU A 2 -19.35 -22.20 -6.08
N ILE A 3 -18.29 -22.92 -6.43
CA ILE A 3 -17.24 -22.39 -7.30
C ILE A 3 -17.80 -22.38 -8.72
N LEU A 4 -18.08 -21.19 -9.24
CA LEU A 4 -18.51 -20.99 -10.63
C LEU A 4 -17.31 -21.17 -11.58
N ALA A 5 -16.95 -22.43 -11.84
CA ALA A 5 -15.85 -22.80 -12.71
C ALA A 5 -16.11 -24.13 -13.43
N SER A 6 -15.27 -24.46 -14.42
CA SER A 6 -15.34 -25.75 -15.08
C SER A 6 -15.12 -26.90 -14.10
N GLN A 7 -15.65 -28.08 -14.41
CA GLN A 7 -15.57 -29.24 -13.52
C GLN A 7 -14.13 -29.59 -13.11
N ASN A 8 -13.17 -29.41 -14.02
CA ASN A 8 -11.75 -29.64 -13.74
C ASN A 8 -11.21 -28.69 -12.66
N ILE A 9 -11.60 -27.41 -12.69
CA ILE A 9 -11.21 -26.43 -11.68
C ILE A 9 -11.89 -26.72 -10.34
N VAL A 10 -13.18 -27.08 -10.36
CA VAL A 10 -13.90 -27.48 -9.15
C VAL A 10 -13.21 -28.69 -8.49
N ASN A 11 -12.86 -29.70 -9.26
CA ASN A 11 -12.15 -30.88 -8.77
C ASN A 11 -10.76 -30.55 -8.21
N TYR A 12 -10.05 -29.62 -8.86
CA TYR A 12 -8.76 -29.11 -8.38
C TYR A 12 -8.87 -28.43 -7.01
N TYR A 13 -9.83 -27.52 -6.82
CA TYR A 13 -10.05 -26.88 -5.53
C TYR A 13 -10.46 -27.87 -4.44
N LYS A 14 -11.36 -28.82 -4.75
CA LYS A 14 -11.74 -29.90 -3.81
C LYS A 14 -10.55 -30.73 -3.35
N LYS A 15 -9.58 -30.99 -4.24
CA LYS A 15 -8.34 -31.68 -3.88
C LYS A 15 -7.53 -30.86 -2.88
N ILE A 16 -7.33 -29.57 -3.13
CA ILE A 16 -6.59 -28.67 -2.23
C ILE A 16 -7.29 -28.57 -0.87
N GLU A 17 -8.61 -28.41 -0.84
CA GLU A 17 -9.39 -28.37 0.39
C GLU A 17 -9.20 -29.63 1.22
N LYS A 18 -9.29 -30.81 0.59
CA LYS A 18 -9.06 -32.10 1.24
C LYS A 18 -7.64 -32.22 1.81
N ASP A 19 -6.63 -31.81 1.05
CA ASP A 19 -5.23 -31.85 1.49
C ASP A 19 -5.00 -30.88 2.68
N CYS A 20 -5.61 -29.70 2.64
CA CYS A 20 -5.59 -28.72 3.73
C CYS A 20 -6.28 -29.25 5.00
N GLU A 21 -7.47 -29.86 4.87
CA GLU A 21 -8.19 -30.48 5.99
C GLU A 21 -7.38 -31.59 6.66
N ASN A 22 -6.67 -32.40 5.88
CA ASN A 22 -5.80 -33.44 6.41
C ASN A 22 -4.63 -32.84 7.22
N ALA A 23 -3.99 -31.79 6.71
CA ALA A 23 -2.94 -31.09 7.44
C ALA A 23 -3.47 -30.46 8.75
N ILE A 24 -4.66 -29.86 8.72
CA ILE A 24 -5.32 -29.29 9.91
C ILE A 24 -5.61 -30.37 10.95
N LYS A 25 -6.10 -31.56 10.54
CA LYS A 25 -6.35 -32.68 11.46
C LYS A 25 -5.07 -33.12 12.18
N VAL A 26 -3.96 -33.22 11.45
CA VAL A 26 -2.64 -33.55 12.03
C VAL A 26 -2.21 -32.47 13.03
N ALA A 27 -2.31 -31.20 12.65
CA ALA A 27 -1.94 -30.08 13.51
C ALA A 27 -2.79 -30.00 14.80
N ARG A 28 -4.11 -30.16 14.69
CA ARG A 28 -5.02 -30.20 15.85
C ARG A 28 -4.73 -31.35 16.79
N ASN A 29 -4.49 -32.55 16.26
CA ASN A 29 -4.13 -33.70 17.08
C ASN A 29 -2.83 -33.44 17.86
N ALA A 30 -1.81 -32.88 17.21
CA ALA A 30 -0.58 -32.48 17.88
C ALA A 30 -0.82 -31.43 18.99
N ARG A 31 -1.53 -30.34 18.67
CA ARG A 31 -1.84 -29.24 19.59
C ARG A 31 -2.68 -29.70 20.80
N SER A 32 -3.60 -30.64 20.60
CA SER A 32 -4.45 -31.18 21.67
C SER A 32 -3.69 -31.91 22.78
N LYS A 33 -2.41 -32.26 22.57
CA LYS A 33 -1.54 -32.86 23.58
C LYS A 33 -1.07 -31.87 24.66
N GLY A 34 -1.29 -30.57 24.45
CA GLY A 34 -1.00 -29.53 25.46
C GLY A 34 0.48 -29.19 25.63
N TYR A 35 1.33 -29.48 24.63
CA TYR A 35 2.74 -29.09 24.65
C TYR A 35 3.00 -27.67 24.16
N ASP A 36 2.03 -27.06 23.49
CA ASP A 36 2.09 -25.70 22.96
C ASP A 36 1.26 -24.72 23.81
N PHE A 37 1.44 -23.41 23.58
CA PHE A 37 0.74 -22.35 24.30
C PHE A 37 -0.80 -22.45 24.22
N ILE A 38 -1.33 -22.91 23.09
CA ILE A 38 -2.76 -23.11 22.84
C ILE A 38 -3.01 -24.53 22.36
N ALA A 39 -4.05 -25.18 22.89
CA ALA A 39 -4.43 -26.57 22.59
C ALA A 39 -5.19 -26.77 21.26
N ASP A 40 -5.27 -25.74 20.42
CA ASP A 40 -5.90 -25.74 19.08
C ASP A 40 -4.98 -25.00 18.09
N ILE A 41 -5.32 -25.06 16.80
CA ILE A 41 -4.62 -24.33 15.75
C ILE A 41 -4.88 -22.81 15.87
N GLU A 42 -3.80 -22.03 15.76
CA GLU A 42 -3.88 -20.57 15.78
C GLU A 42 -4.16 -19.98 14.38
N THR A 43 -3.73 -20.68 13.32
CA THR A 43 -3.99 -20.30 11.93
C THR A 43 -5.23 -21.01 11.41
N LYS A 44 -6.38 -20.32 11.45
CA LYS A 44 -7.65 -20.86 10.98
C LYS A 44 -7.81 -20.62 9.47
N PRO A 45 -8.22 -21.64 8.68
CA PRO A 45 -8.55 -21.42 7.28
C PRO A 45 -9.79 -20.52 7.18
N ALA A 46 -9.87 -19.74 6.12
CA ALA A 46 -11.04 -18.94 5.78
C ALA A 46 -11.28 -19.03 4.27
N SER A 47 -12.54 -19.20 3.89
CA SER A 47 -12.94 -19.48 2.50
C SER A 47 -12.98 -18.22 1.62
N ASP A 48 -13.32 -17.06 2.19
CA ASP A 48 -13.38 -15.79 1.46
C ASP A 48 -12.96 -14.60 2.33
N LEU A 49 -13.00 -13.41 1.73
CA LEU A 49 -12.75 -12.14 2.40
C LEU A 49 -13.68 -11.91 3.61
N ALA A 50 -14.96 -12.27 3.47
CA ALA A 50 -15.97 -11.95 4.47
C ALA A 50 -15.73 -12.77 5.75
N GLU A 51 -15.44 -14.06 5.59
CA GLU A 51 -15.04 -14.96 6.68
C GLU A 51 -13.67 -14.57 7.25
N ARG A 52 -12.70 -14.15 6.42
CA ARG A 52 -11.43 -13.62 6.91
C ARG A 52 -11.65 -12.40 7.80
N ALA A 53 -12.47 -11.44 7.38
CA ALA A 53 -12.76 -10.25 8.16
C ALA A 53 -13.38 -10.59 9.52
N GLU A 54 -14.39 -11.47 9.52
CA GLU A 54 -15.04 -11.93 10.74
C GLU A 54 -14.09 -12.69 11.68
N THR A 55 -13.20 -13.53 11.12
CA THR A 55 -12.26 -14.34 11.90
C THR A 55 -11.13 -13.50 12.48
N ILE A 56 -10.63 -12.50 11.75
CA ILE A 56 -9.49 -11.67 12.14
C ILE A 56 -9.90 -10.65 13.20
N ILE A 57 -11.01 -9.93 12.98
CA ILE A 57 -11.39 -8.79 13.82
C ILE A 57 -12.83 -8.84 14.30
N GLY A 58 -13.71 -9.63 13.67
CA GLY A 58 -15.15 -9.56 13.91
C GLY A 58 -15.77 -8.26 13.38
N PRO A 59 -16.92 -7.80 13.91
CA PRO A 59 -17.76 -8.50 14.87
C PRO A 59 -18.45 -9.71 14.25
N LYS A 60 -19.00 -10.61 15.08
CA LYS A 60 -19.77 -11.76 14.60
C LYS A 60 -20.94 -11.30 13.72
N GLY A 61 -21.14 -11.96 12.58
CA GLY A 61 -22.17 -11.62 11.59
C GLY A 61 -21.71 -10.64 10.50
N VAL A 62 -20.52 -10.03 10.62
CA VAL A 62 -20.00 -9.12 9.59
C VAL A 62 -19.79 -9.83 8.25
N GLY A 63 -19.35 -11.09 8.26
CA GLY A 63 -19.10 -11.85 7.04
C GLY A 63 -20.38 -12.09 6.26
N GLN A 64 -21.45 -12.48 6.95
CA GLN A 64 -22.78 -12.62 6.35
C GLN A 64 -23.28 -11.27 5.81
N ARG A 65 -23.24 -10.21 6.62
CA ARG A 65 -23.75 -8.90 6.23
C ARG A 65 -23.01 -8.32 5.01
N TYR A 66 -21.70 -8.51 4.94
CA TYR A 66 -20.91 -8.11 3.78
C TYR A 66 -21.36 -8.81 2.51
N ARG A 67 -21.65 -10.12 2.56
CA ARG A 67 -22.16 -10.86 1.39
C ARG A 67 -23.53 -10.35 0.94
N GLU A 68 -24.44 -10.05 1.88
CA GLU A 68 -25.75 -9.46 1.58
C GLU A 68 -25.60 -8.12 0.85
N LEU A 69 -24.80 -7.20 1.39
CA LEU A 69 -24.52 -5.90 0.77
C LEU A 69 -23.85 -6.06 -0.60
N MET A 70 -22.97 -7.05 -0.74
CA MET A 70 -22.35 -7.40 -2.01
C MET A 70 -23.31 -8.09 -2.99
N ASN A 71 -24.54 -8.41 -2.61
CA ASN A 71 -25.59 -8.82 -3.54
C ASN A 71 -26.57 -7.68 -3.84
N GLU A 72 -26.92 -6.89 -2.82
CA GLU A 72 -27.86 -5.75 -2.92
C GLU A 72 -27.29 -4.57 -3.73
N LEU A 73 -26.03 -4.21 -3.51
CA LEU A 73 -25.44 -3.02 -4.11
C LEU A 73 -25.05 -3.25 -5.58
N VAL A 74 -25.26 -2.26 -6.43
CA VAL A 74 -24.93 -2.30 -7.86
C VAL A 74 -24.11 -1.06 -8.25
N GLY A 75 -23.34 -1.18 -9.33
CA GLY A 75 -22.56 -0.09 -9.91
C GLY A 75 -21.15 0.06 -9.36
N GLU A 76 -20.47 1.13 -9.78
CA GLU A 76 -19.10 1.41 -9.38
C GLU A 76 -18.95 1.62 -7.87
N ASN A 77 -17.76 1.32 -7.35
CA ASN A 77 -17.41 1.51 -5.94
C ASN A 77 -18.28 0.67 -4.97
N LYS A 78 -18.98 -0.36 -5.46
CA LYS A 78 -19.80 -1.28 -4.67
C LYS A 78 -19.14 -1.76 -3.39
N ARG A 79 -17.88 -2.21 -3.48
CA ARG A 79 -17.11 -2.72 -2.32
C ARG A 79 -16.93 -1.66 -1.24
N ILE A 80 -16.53 -0.44 -1.58
CA ILE A 80 -16.33 0.62 -0.57
C ILE A 80 -17.68 1.11 -0.01
N LYS A 81 -18.75 1.13 -0.81
CA LYS A 81 -20.11 1.41 -0.30
C LYS A 81 -20.56 0.36 0.72
N ALA A 82 -20.30 -0.93 0.47
CA ALA A 82 -20.59 -1.99 1.42
C ALA A 82 -19.79 -1.79 2.73
N ILE A 83 -18.51 -1.43 2.63
CA ILE A 83 -17.65 -1.14 3.79
C ILE A 83 -18.21 0.03 4.62
N PHE A 84 -18.60 1.13 3.97
CA PHE A 84 -19.19 2.28 4.66
C PHE A 84 -20.52 1.94 5.34
N LYS A 85 -21.35 1.11 4.71
CA LYS A 85 -22.62 0.69 5.30
C LYS A 85 -22.42 -0.24 6.50
N ILE A 86 -21.49 -1.19 6.43
CA ILE A 86 -21.10 -2.01 7.59
C ILE A 86 -20.58 -1.12 8.71
N PHE A 87 -19.71 -0.16 8.39
CA PHE A 87 -19.19 0.79 9.36
C PHE A 87 -20.33 1.54 10.07
N GLU A 88 -21.26 2.13 9.32
CA GLU A 88 -22.43 2.82 9.86
C GLU A 88 -23.28 1.88 10.74
N GLU A 89 -23.53 0.65 10.29
CA GLU A 89 -24.31 -0.34 11.03
C GLU A 89 -23.64 -0.77 12.34
N ILE A 90 -22.30 -0.79 12.41
CA ILE A 90 -21.57 -1.03 13.68
C ILE A 90 -21.69 0.20 14.59
N ILE A 91 -21.43 1.41 14.09
CA ILE A 91 -21.49 2.66 14.88
C ILE A 91 -22.89 2.89 15.46
N THR A 92 -23.93 2.60 14.68
CA THR A 92 -25.34 2.78 15.07
C THR A 92 -25.93 1.58 15.83
N ASN A 93 -25.11 0.59 16.21
CA ASN A 93 -25.50 -0.64 16.90
C ASN A 93 -26.54 -1.52 16.15
N LYS A 94 -26.67 -1.37 14.83
CA LYS A 94 -27.58 -2.19 14.00
C LYS A 94 -27.02 -3.58 13.72
N LEU A 95 -25.71 -3.69 13.45
CA LEU A 95 -25.07 -4.97 13.14
C LEU A 95 -24.68 -5.75 14.41
N CYS A 96 -24.19 -5.04 15.42
CA CYS A 96 -23.81 -5.60 16.71
C CYS A 96 -23.94 -4.55 17.81
N HIS A 97 -24.10 -4.99 19.06
CA HIS A 97 -24.15 -4.08 20.20
C HIS A 97 -22.80 -4.02 20.92
N ILE A 98 -22.17 -2.84 20.91
CA ILE A 98 -20.93 -2.56 21.66
C ILE A 98 -21.19 -1.31 22.51
N PRO A 99 -21.39 -1.46 23.84
CA PRO A 99 -21.79 -0.35 24.71
C PRO A 99 -20.77 0.78 24.75
N ASP A 100 -19.48 0.42 24.86
CA ASP A 100 -18.38 1.36 24.94
C ASP A 100 -18.12 2.01 23.57
N GLU A 101 -18.18 3.35 23.53
CA GLU A 101 -18.12 4.11 22.28
C GLU A 101 -16.75 4.03 21.61
N GLU A 102 -15.66 4.10 22.40
CA GLU A 102 -14.29 4.00 21.87
C GLU A 102 -14.07 2.64 21.22
N LYS A 103 -14.44 1.55 21.89
CA LYS A 103 -14.37 0.19 21.36
C LYS A 103 -15.28 -0.01 20.15
N ARG A 104 -16.45 0.64 20.13
CA ARG A 104 -17.37 0.58 18.99
C ARG A 104 -16.77 1.26 17.75
N ILE A 105 -16.17 2.44 17.92
CA ILE A 105 -15.45 3.15 16.85
C ILE A 105 -14.25 2.32 16.38
N GLU A 106 -13.46 1.81 17.32
CA GLU A 106 -12.29 0.98 17.02
C GLU A 106 -12.69 -0.27 16.22
N GLN A 107 -13.71 -1.00 16.68
CA GLN A 107 -14.23 -2.17 15.98
C GLN A 107 -14.68 -1.80 14.57
N ALA A 108 -15.45 -0.72 14.41
CA ALA A 108 -15.95 -0.30 13.10
C ALA A 108 -14.80 0.05 12.13
N ILE A 109 -13.82 0.85 12.58
CA ILE A 109 -12.67 1.24 11.76
C ILE A 109 -11.82 0.02 11.39
N LYS A 110 -11.48 -0.84 12.35
CA LYS A 110 -10.66 -2.03 12.07
C LYS A 110 -11.37 -3.01 11.15
N THR A 111 -12.67 -3.22 11.32
CA THR A 111 -13.51 -4.02 10.41
C THR A 111 -13.45 -3.49 8.99
N ALA A 112 -13.64 -2.18 8.82
CA ALA A 112 -13.59 -1.53 7.51
C ALA A 112 -12.20 -1.65 6.86
N LEU A 113 -11.12 -1.52 7.65
CA LEU A 113 -9.76 -1.70 7.18
C LEU A 113 -9.48 -3.12 6.72
N VAL A 114 -9.90 -4.15 7.47
CA VAL A 114 -9.71 -5.55 7.04
C VAL A 114 -10.46 -5.80 5.73
N LEU A 115 -11.70 -5.33 5.62
CA LEU A 115 -12.47 -5.45 4.39
C LEU A 115 -11.84 -4.68 3.22
N GLN A 116 -11.21 -3.52 3.47
CA GLN A 116 -10.54 -2.72 2.45
C GLN A 116 -9.21 -3.35 2.00
N THR A 117 -8.48 -3.96 2.93
CA THR A 117 -7.14 -4.53 2.71
C THR A 117 -7.16 -6.04 2.46
N GLU A 118 -8.34 -6.61 2.27
CA GLU A 118 -8.56 -8.03 1.97
C GLU A 118 -8.17 -9.02 3.10
N GLY A 119 -7.84 -8.49 4.28
CA GLY A 119 -7.30 -9.26 5.40
C GLY A 119 -5.94 -9.87 5.11
N VAL A 120 -5.15 -9.28 4.20
CA VAL A 120 -3.80 -9.79 3.85
C VAL A 120 -2.66 -8.97 4.47
N VAL A 121 -2.98 -7.95 5.26
CA VAL A 121 -2.00 -7.09 5.95
C VAL A 121 -2.34 -6.98 7.44
N VAL A 122 -1.33 -6.79 8.28
CA VAL A 122 -1.45 -6.67 9.74
C VAL A 122 -1.92 -5.29 10.21
N ALA A 123 -1.92 -4.30 9.32
CA ALA A 123 -2.22 -2.91 9.62
C ALA A 123 -3.54 -2.63 10.39
N PRO A 124 -4.65 -3.37 10.17
CA PRO A 124 -5.85 -3.18 10.97
C PRO A 124 -5.65 -3.51 12.47
N ILE A 125 -4.72 -4.39 12.81
CA ILE A 125 -4.43 -4.79 14.19
C ILE A 125 -3.29 -3.93 14.73
N ASP A 126 -2.12 -4.02 14.11
CA ASP A 126 -0.88 -3.44 14.65
C ASP A 126 -0.62 -2.01 14.16
N GLY A 127 -1.27 -1.58 13.08
CA GLY A 127 -1.10 -0.24 12.52
C GLY A 127 -1.94 0.81 13.24
N ILE A 128 -3.02 0.39 13.92
CA ILE A 128 -3.91 1.24 14.72
C ILE A 128 -4.07 0.59 16.10
N PRO A 129 -3.09 0.73 17.00
CA PRO A 129 -3.14 0.13 18.33
C PRO A 129 -4.34 0.62 19.15
N LYS A 130 -4.77 1.88 18.97
CA LYS A 130 -5.77 2.51 19.84
C LYS A 130 -6.57 3.61 19.13
N ILE A 131 -7.85 3.71 19.47
CA ILE A 131 -8.70 4.86 19.13
C ILE A 131 -9.40 5.35 20.40
N THR A 132 -9.36 6.65 20.68
CA THR A 132 -9.98 7.25 21.86
C THR A 132 -10.84 8.46 21.53
N ILE A 133 -11.70 8.85 22.47
CA ILE A 133 -12.45 10.11 22.46
C ILE A 133 -11.75 11.08 23.42
N SER A 134 -10.96 11.99 22.85
CA SER A 134 -10.16 12.98 23.58
C SER A 134 -10.91 14.31 23.71
N ARG A 135 -10.36 15.28 24.48
CA ARG A 135 -10.99 16.60 24.71
C ARG A 135 -10.17 17.77 24.18
N ASN A 136 -10.83 18.66 23.46
CA ASN A 136 -10.34 19.97 23.02
C ASN A 136 -10.13 20.92 24.22
N PRO A 137 -9.40 22.04 24.07
CA PRO A 137 -9.20 22.99 25.18
C PRO A 137 -10.51 23.64 25.65
N ASP A 138 -11.51 23.73 24.76
CA ASP A 138 -12.86 24.20 25.06
C ASP A 138 -13.77 23.13 25.69
N GLY A 139 -13.24 21.94 25.99
CA GLY A 139 -13.95 20.82 26.61
C GLY A 139 -14.72 19.91 25.65
N THR A 140 -14.85 20.30 24.37
CA THR A 140 -15.54 19.50 23.35
C THR A 140 -14.78 18.20 23.07
N GLN A 141 -15.51 17.13 22.75
CA GLN A 141 -14.93 15.80 22.51
C GLN A 141 -14.65 15.57 21.03
N TYR A 142 -13.55 14.90 20.70
CA TYR A 142 -13.16 14.57 19.33
C TYR A 142 -12.51 13.19 19.25
N ILE A 143 -12.40 12.62 18.04
CA ILE A 143 -11.77 11.30 17.82
C ILE A 143 -10.26 11.44 17.67
N ASP A 144 -9.52 10.62 18.41
CA ASP A 144 -8.06 10.55 18.47
C ASP A 144 -7.57 9.16 18.06
N ILE A 145 -6.89 9.05 16.91
CA ILE A 145 -6.46 7.78 16.34
C ILE A 145 -4.96 7.63 16.51
N TYR A 146 -4.52 6.60 17.23
CA TYR A 146 -3.11 6.29 17.43
C TYR A 146 -2.65 5.36 16.32
N TYR A 147 -1.68 5.82 15.53
CA TYR A 147 -1.01 5.03 14.52
C TYR A 147 0.34 4.50 14.99
N ALA A 148 0.72 3.35 14.46
CA ALA A 148 2.04 2.74 14.65
C ALA A 148 2.69 2.40 13.30
N GLY A 149 4.01 2.13 13.32
CA GLY A 149 4.82 1.86 12.12
C GLY A 149 4.24 0.81 11.14
N PRO A 150 3.62 -0.30 11.60
CA PRO A 150 3.00 -1.30 10.72
C PRO A 150 1.93 -0.75 9.76
N ILE A 151 1.37 0.44 10.00
CA ILE A 151 0.44 1.10 9.07
C ILE A 151 1.06 1.33 7.69
N ARG A 152 2.40 1.38 7.57
CA ARG A 152 3.07 1.51 6.27
C ARG A 152 2.72 0.39 5.29
N ALA A 153 2.61 -0.85 5.79
CA ALA A 153 2.35 -2.03 4.97
C ALA A 153 0.94 -2.04 4.34
N ALA A 154 0.01 -1.26 4.90
CA ALA A 154 -1.35 -1.13 4.37
C ALA A 154 -1.41 -0.39 3.02
N GLY A 155 -0.41 0.45 2.75
CA GLY A 155 -0.39 1.40 1.65
C GLY A 155 -1.26 2.65 1.92
N GLY A 156 -1.01 3.72 1.15
CA GLY A 156 -1.56 5.05 1.42
C GLY A 156 -3.09 5.11 1.49
N THR A 157 -3.83 4.34 0.67
CA THR A 157 -5.30 4.37 0.71
C THR A 157 -5.84 3.86 2.04
N ALA A 158 -5.24 2.81 2.60
CA ALA A 158 -5.64 2.24 3.87
C ALA A 158 -5.13 3.07 5.07
N GLN A 159 -4.07 3.87 4.89
CA GLN A 159 -3.63 4.85 5.89
C GLN A 159 -4.64 6.00 6.09
N VAL A 160 -5.34 6.42 5.02
CA VAL A 160 -6.27 7.57 5.09
C VAL A 160 -7.69 7.15 5.45
N LEU A 161 -8.11 5.93 5.09
CA LEU A 161 -9.46 5.44 5.36
C LEU A 161 -9.90 5.61 6.84
N PRO A 162 -9.07 5.34 7.87
CA PRO A 162 -9.46 5.51 9.26
C PRO A 162 -9.76 6.96 9.63
N LEU A 163 -9.10 7.94 9.00
CA LEU A 163 -9.38 9.36 9.24
C LEU A 163 -10.74 9.75 8.67
N ILE A 164 -11.05 9.27 7.47
CA ILE A 164 -12.37 9.49 6.84
C ILE A 164 -13.48 8.83 7.67
N LEU A 165 -13.25 7.59 8.12
CA LEU A 165 -14.21 6.87 8.93
C LEU A 165 -14.35 7.45 10.34
N GLY A 166 -13.25 7.91 10.94
CA GLY A 166 -13.27 8.68 12.18
C GLY A 166 -14.09 9.96 12.01
N ASP A 167 -13.90 10.67 10.90
CA ASP A 167 -14.68 11.87 10.60
C ASP A 167 -16.19 11.56 10.45
N TYR A 168 -16.50 10.44 9.81
CA TYR A 168 -17.88 9.98 9.71
C TYR A 168 -18.47 9.56 11.05
N ALA A 169 -17.72 8.83 11.88
CA ALA A 169 -18.14 8.47 13.23
C ALA A 169 -18.38 9.70 14.11
N ARG A 170 -17.55 10.74 14.04
CA ARG A 170 -17.82 11.97 14.82
C ARG A 170 -19.16 12.59 14.45
N VAL A 171 -19.51 12.61 13.15
CA VAL A 171 -20.78 13.16 12.69
C VAL A 171 -21.95 12.32 13.20
N LEU A 172 -21.85 10.98 13.10
CA LEU A 172 -22.88 10.07 13.59
C LEU A 172 -23.09 10.12 15.10
N LEU A 173 -22.02 10.36 15.87
CA LEU A 173 -22.03 10.38 17.33
C LEU A 173 -22.16 11.79 17.92
N GLY A 174 -22.22 12.83 17.09
CA GLY A 174 -22.30 14.22 17.55
C GLY A 174 -21.03 14.73 18.25
N LEU A 175 -19.87 14.17 17.94
CA LEU A 175 -18.57 14.64 18.43
C LEU A 175 -18.08 15.83 17.59
N ASP A 176 -17.31 16.71 18.22
CA ASP A 176 -16.71 17.87 17.56
C ASP A 176 -15.46 17.46 16.75
N ARG A 177 -14.98 18.40 15.92
CA ARG A 177 -13.69 18.26 15.23
C ARG A 177 -12.53 18.45 16.20
N TYR A 178 -11.40 17.85 15.86
CA TYR A 178 -10.11 18.16 16.47
C TYR A 178 -9.73 19.63 16.25
N LYS A 179 -9.31 20.30 17.33
CA LYS A 179 -8.88 21.71 17.35
C LYS A 179 -7.43 21.75 17.88
N PRO A 180 -6.41 21.62 17.00
CA PRO A 180 -5.02 21.63 17.43
C PRO A 180 -4.60 22.99 17.99
N THR A 181 -3.75 22.99 19.00
CA THR A 181 -3.03 24.20 19.44
C THR A 181 -1.88 24.52 18.49
N LYS A 182 -1.35 25.75 18.54
CA LYS A 182 -0.19 26.14 17.72
C LYS A 182 1.01 25.25 17.98
N ASP A 183 1.28 24.92 19.24
CA ASP A 183 2.41 24.06 19.61
C ASP A 183 2.21 22.62 19.12
N GLU A 184 0.97 22.11 19.14
CA GLU A 184 0.66 20.80 18.56
C GLU A 184 0.91 20.80 17.04
N VAL A 185 0.54 21.87 16.32
CA VAL A 185 0.80 21.98 14.87
C VAL A 185 2.31 21.99 14.58
N GLU A 186 3.07 22.84 15.26
CA GLU A 186 4.52 22.92 15.04
C GLU A 186 5.25 21.66 15.50
N ARG A 187 4.73 20.94 16.50
CA ARG A 187 5.19 19.60 16.86
C ARG A 187 5.09 18.62 15.69
N TYR A 188 4.01 18.62 14.90
CA TYR A 188 3.91 17.78 13.71
C TYR A 188 4.92 18.18 12.63
N VAL A 189 5.17 19.48 12.43
CA VAL A 189 6.17 19.97 11.48
C VAL A 189 7.56 19.49 11.87
N GLU A 190 7.94 19.63 13.13
CA GLU A 190 9.21 19.15 13.67
C GLU A 190 9.36 17.63 13.53
N GLU A 191 8.34 16.86 13.93
CA GLU A 191 8.37 15.40 13.84
C GLU A 191 8.52 14.92 12.39
N VAL A 192 7.76 15.48 11.45
CA VAL A 192 7.81 15.10 10.05
C VAL A 192 9.18 15.41 9.47
N ARG A 193 9.80 16.56 9.76
CA ARG A 193 11.15 16.90 9.31
C ARG A 193 12.20 15.93 9.82
N ILE A 194 12.17 15.64 11.13
CA ILE A 194 13.10 14.68 11.75
C ILE A 194 12.93 13.29 11.13
N TYR A 195 11.69 12.87 10.91
CA TYR A 195 11.39 11.57 10.32
C TYR A 195 11.85 11.44 8.86
N ASP A 196 11.90 12.55 8.11
CA ASP A 196 12.40 12.61 6.72
C ASP A 196 13.88 12.29 6.58
N GLU A 197 14.64 12.47 7.67
CA GLU A 197 16.06 12.14 7.74
C GLU A 197 16.27 10.65 8.05
N ILE A 198 15.30 10.02 8.73
CA ILE A 198 15.35 8.60 9.13
C ILE A 198 14.88 7.71 7.98
N VAL A 199 13.78 8.09 7.34
CA VAL A 199 13.12 7.29 6.31
C VAL A 199 13.10 8.04 4.99
N SER A 200 13.68 7.44 3.95
CA SER A 200 13.56 7.96 2.58
C SER A 200 12.09 7.87 2.12
N ARG A 201 11.50 9.02 1.80
CA ARG A 201 10.09 9.16 1.40
C ARG A 201 9.94 9.54 -0.08
N GLN A 202 8.81 9.14 -0.66
CA GLN A 202 8.49 9.41 -2.07
C GLN A 202 8.12 10.88 -2.34
N TYR A 203 7.61 11.56 -1.31
CA TYR A 203 7.20 12.96 -1.34
C TYR A 203 7.57 13.59 0.00
N LYS A 204 8.34 14.68 -0.05
CA LYS A 204 8.69 15.48 1.12
C LYS A 204 7.75 16.67 1.15
N LEU A 205 6.96 16.74 2.22
CA LEU A 205 6.02 17.83 2.43
C LEU A 205 6.78 19.07 2.87
N SER A 206 6.36 20.23 2.36
CA SER A 206 6.70 21.51 2.95
C SER A 206 6.02 21.68 4.30
N ASP A 207 6.59 22.53 5.16
CA ASP A 207 5.99 22.87 6.45
C ASP A 207 4.54 23.35 6.31
N ASP A 208 4.26 24.20 5.33
CA ASP A 208 2.94 24.79 5.14
C ASP A 208 1.91 23.74 4.72
N GLU A 209 2.31 22.74 3.93
CA GLU A 209 1.44 21.60 3.64
C GLU A 209 1.16 20.78 4.91
N ILE A 210 2.16 20.56 5.77
CA ILE A 210 1.96 19.86 7.05
C ILE A 210 0.98 20.64 7.93
N ARG A 211 1.19 21.96 8.08
CA ARG A 211 0.28 22.83 8.85
C ARG A 211 -1.15 22.75 8.32
N LYS A 212 -1.34 22.85 6.99
CA LYS A 212 -2.65 22.73 6.34
C LYS A 212 -3.30 21.39 6.64
N ILE A 213 -2.56 20.29 6.57
CA ILE A 213 -3.07 18.95 6.88
C ILE A 213 -3.57 18.87 8.32
N ILE A 214 -2.78 19.32 9.29
CA ILE A 214 -3.13 19.21 10.71
C ILE A 214 -4.29 20.14 11.08
N LEU A 215 -4.32 21.37 10.54
CA LEU A 215 -5.41 22.32 10.78
C LEU A 215 -6.71 21.90 10.07
N GLY A 216 -6.61 21.27 8.91
CA GLY A 216 -7.74 20.81 8.12
C GLY A 216 -8.37 19.52 8.65
N CYS A 217 -7.58 18.59 9.18
CA CYS A 217 -8.06 17.28 9.57
C CYS A 217 -9.00 17.35 10.80
N PRO A 218 -10.25 16.88 10.69
CA PRO A 218 -11.22 16.92 11.79
C PRO A 218 -10.99 15.85 12.86
N VAL A 219 -10.06 14.92 12.62
CA VAL A 219 -9.69 13.81 13.50
C VAL A 219 -8.21 13.97 13.85
N CYS A 220 -7.82 13.69 15.09
CA CYS A 220 -6.42 13.77 15.48
C CYS A 220 -5.62 12.58 14.94
N ILE A 221 -4.49 12.88 14.29
CA ILE A 221 -3.53 11.90 13.76
C ILE A 221 -2.42 11.71 14.81
N ASN A 222 -2.66 10.85 15.79
CA ASN A 222 -1.72 10.61 16.87
C ASN A 222 -0.91 9.31 16.65
N GLY A 223 -0.08 8.93 17.60
CA GLY A 223 0.69 7.70 17.48
C GLY A 223 1.57 7.39 18.67
N GLU A 224 1.98 6.14 18.71
CA GLU A 224 3.01 5.66 19.63
C GLU A 224 4.40 6.13 19.19
N PRO A 225 5.34 6.33 20.12
CA PRO A 225 6.71 6.66 19.75
C PRO A 225 7.37 5.47 19.05
N THR A 226 7.78 5.63 17.80
CA THR A 226 8.43 4.55 17.03
C THR A 226 9.93 4.73 16.92
N GLU A 227 10.43 5.97 16.99
CA GLU A 227 11.86 6.27 16.83
C GLU A 227 12.48 6.69 18.17
N GLU A 228 13.77 6.38 18.37
CA GLU A 228 14.52 6.83 19.55
C GLU A 228 14.82 8.34 19.53
N ARG A 229 14.80 8.97 18.34
CA ARG A 229 14.99 10.43 18.23
C ARG A 229 13.86 11.17 18.92
N GLU A 230 14.21 12.29 19.54
CA GLU A 230 13.27 13.18 20.21
C GLU A 230 13.12 14.52 19.49
N VAL A 231 11.98 15.17 19.71
CA VAL A 231 11.79 16.58 19.37
C VAL A 231 12.55 17.48 20.34
N SER A 232 13.03 18.60 19.82
CA SER A 232 13.85 19.57 20.54
C SER A 232 13.02 20.73 21.08
N VAL A 233 12.09 21.25 20.29
CA VAL A 233 11.37 22.50 20.61
C VAL A 233 10.02 22.21 21.27
N HIS A 234 9.14 21.45 20.61
CA HIS A 234 7.75 21.30 21.05
C HIS A 234 7.56 20.08 21.97
N ARG A 235 8.22 20.13 23.13
CA ARG A 235 8.24 19.06 24.15
C ARG A 235 7.09 19.14 25.15
N ASN A 236 6.77 18.01 25.78
CA ASN A 236 5.86 17.88 26.94
C ASN A 236 4.45 18.43 26.70
N LEU A 237 3.89 18.20 25.51
CA LEU A 237 2.54 18.63 25.19
C LEU A 237 1.50 17.75 25.91
N PRO A 238 0.42 18.33 26.50
CA PRO A 238 -0.52 17.58 27.32
C PRO A 238 -1.16 16.36 26.63
N ARG A 239 -1.36 16.42 25.31
CA ARG A 239 -1.97 15.34 24.52
C ARG A 239 -0.98 14.38 23.87
N ILE A 240 0.31 14.67 23.99
CA ILE A 240 1.39 13.85 23.44
C ILE A 240 2.33 13.54 24.61
N PRO A 241 2.06 12.44 25.36
CA PRO A 241 2.69 12.18 26.65
C PRO A 241 4.18 11.76 26.55
N HIS A 242 4.82 12.00 25.41
CA HIS A 242 6.22 11.66 25.15
C HIS A 242 6.84 12.64 24.13
N ASN A 243 8.16 12.65 24.06
CA ASN A 243 8.92 13.56 23.19
C ASN A 243 9.56 12.85 21.99
N ARG A 244 9.30 11.56 21.81
CA ARG A 244 9.86 10.76 20.73
C ARG A 244 9.03 10.88 19.45
N ILE A 245 9.64 10.61 18.30
CA ILE A 245 8.96 10.73 17.01
C ILE A 245 7.90 9.64 16.85
N ARG A 246 6.70 10.05 16.41
CA ARG A 246 5.56 9.18 16.09
C ARG A 246 5.58 8.82 14.61
N GLY A 247 6.44 7.88 14.21
CA GLY A 247 6.63 7.52 12.80
C GLY A 247 5.33 7.07 12.10
N GLY A 248 4.44 6.39 12.81
CA GLY A 248 3.10 6.03 12.31
C GLY A 248 2.29 7.25 11.87
N ALA A 249 2.24 8.30 12.70
CA ALA A 249 1.56 9.55 12.36
C ALA A 249 2.24 10.26 11.17
N CYS A 250 3.58 10.33 11.17
CA CYS A 250 4.35 10.91 10.08
C CYS A 250 4.09 10.22 8.73
N LEU A 251 3.94 8.89 8.73
CA LEU A 251 3.60 8.10 7.55
C LEU A 251 2.19 8.41 7.04
N VAL A 252 1.19 8.50 7.93
CA VAL A 252 -0.19 8.83 7.54
C VAL A 252 -0.31 10.23 6.95
N ILE A 253 0.42 11.21 7.49
CA ILE A 253 0.46 12.58 6.97
C ILE A 253 1.06 12.59 5.55
N SER A 254 2.23 11.96 5.38
CA SER A 254 3.01 12.02 4.15
C SER A 254 2.59 11.01 3.08
N GLU A 255 2.62 9.71 3.37
CA GLU A 255 2.30 8.64 2.42
C GLU A 255 0.79 8.37 2.30
N GLY A 256 0.02 8.80 3.30
CA GLY A 256 -1.43 8.74 3.32
C GLY A 256 -2.05 10.00 2.71
N ILE A 257 -2.31 11.01 3.52
CA ILE A 257 -3.11 12.19 3.15
C ILE A 257 -2.53 12.88 1.93
N ALA A 258 -1.25 13.24 1.94
CA ALA A 258 -0.65 13.99 0.83
C ALA A 258 -0.68 13.19 -0.48
N LEU A 259 -0.18 11.95 -0.50
CA LEU A 259 -0.14 11.12 -1.71
C LEU A 259 -1.50 10.58 -2.17
N LYS A 260 -2.53 10.63 -1.31
CA LYS A 260 -3.87 10.10 -1.58
C LYS A 260 -4.98 11.13 -1.40
N ALA A 261 -4.66 12.41 -1.43
CA ALA A 261 -5.62 13.51 -1.22
C ALA A 261 -6.87 13.38 -2.13
N ARG A 262 -6.69 13.09 -3.42
CA ARG A 262 -7.83 12.88 -4.36
C ARG A 262 -8.72 11.71 -3.95
N LYS A 263 -8.13 10.62 -3.45
CA LYS A 263 -8.86 9.44 -3.02
C LYS A 263 -9.60 9.71 -1.71
N ALA A 264 -8.97 10.43 -0.79
CA ALA A 264 -9.55 10.91 0.46
C ALA A 264 -10.77 11.80 0.20
N LEU A 265 -10.65 12.80 -0.69
CA LEU A 265 -11.77 13.63 -1.15
C LEU A 265 -12.92 12.80 -1.70
N LYS A 266 -12.64 11.81 -2.57
CA LYS A 266 -13.67 10.92 -3.10
C LYS A 266 -14.39 10.15 -1.99
N PHE A 267 -13.67 9.65 -0.98
CA PHE A 267 -14.28 8.93 0.14
C PHE A 267 -15.10 9.86 1.05
N ALA A 268 -14.59 11.06 1.35
CA ALA A 268 -15.32 12.08 2.10
C ALA A 268 -16.63 12.46 1.39
N ALA A 269 -16.58 12.74 0.09
CA ALA A 269 -17.76 13.09 -0.71
C ALA A 269 -18.81 11.97 -0.74
N MET A 270 -18.38 10.70 -0.78
CA MET A 270 -19.29 9.56 -0.71
C MET A 270 -20.04 9.45 0.63
N LEU A 271 -19.51 10.04 1.69
CA LEU A 271 -20.08 10.06 3.04
C LEU A 271 -20.71 11.43 3.38
N GLY A 272 -20.73 12.38 2.45
CA GLY A 272 -21.25 13.73 2.69
C GLY A 272 -20.39 14.58 3.63
N LEU A 273 -19.09 14.28 3.74
CA LEU A 273 -18.14 14.99 4.59
C LEU A 273 -17.44 16.11 3.83
N ASP A 274 -17.20 17.24 4.50
CA ASP A 274 -16.45 18.36 3.93
C ASP A 274 -14.94 18.20 4.18
N TRP A 275 -14.23 17.82 3.12
CA TRP A 275 -12.76 17.73 3.08
C TRP A 275 -12.17 18.66 2.01
N SER A 276 -12.91 19.70 1.59
CA SER A 276 -12.52 20.63 0.53
C SER A 276 -11.13 21.25 0.72
N TRP A 277 -10.65 21.36 1.97
CA TRP A 277 -9.29 21.80 2.30
C TRP A 277 -8.17 20.98 1.63
N LEU A 278 -8.43 19.74 1.22
CA LEU A 278 -7.46 18.93 0.48
C LEU A 278 -7.22 19.40 -0.97
N GLU A 279 -8.14 20.18 -1.55
CA GLU A 279 -7.99 20.66 -2.94
C GLU A 279 -6.74 21.51 -3.13
N ASP A 280 -6.35 22.27 -2.12
CA ASP A 280 -5.14 23.10 -2.16
C ASP A 280 -3.85 22.27 -2.13
N ILE A 281 -3.90 21.06 -1.56
CA ILE A 281 -2.78 20.12 -1.61
C ILE A 281 -2.68 19.49 -3.01
N ILE A 282 -3.81 19.18 -3.64
CA ILE A 282 -3.85 18.53 -4.96
C ILE A 282 -3.35 19.46 -6.08
N LYS A 283 -3.62 20.77 -5.99
CA LYS A 283 -3.21 21.74 -7.01
C LYS A 283 -1.68 21.76 -7.24
N HIS A 284 -0.89 21.42 -6.23
CA HIS A 284 0.57 21.33 -6.34
C HIS A 284 1.08 20.07 -7.07
N GLU A 285 0.24 19.05 -7.31
CA GLU A 285 0.64 17.84 -8.08
C GLU A 285 0.60 18.04 -9.61
N LYS A 286 -0.12 19.06 -10.10
CA LYS A 286 -0.27 19.28 -11.55
C LYS A 286 0.93 20.05 -12.09
N GLY A 287 2.00 19.33 -12.41
CA GLY A 287 2.89 19.73 -13.49
C GLY A 287 2.08 19.81 -14.79
N GLU A 288 2.26 20.90 -15.55
CA GLU A 288 1.59 21.16 -16.82
C GLU A 288 1.78 19.95 -17.76
N GLN A 289 0.69 19.30 -18.16
CA GLN A 289 0.73 18.25 -19.17
C GLN A 289 0.88 18.91 -20.54
N SER A 290 2.12 19.11 -20.97
CA SER A 290 2.43 19.29 -22.39
C SER A 290 2.13 17.98 -23.14
N ALA A 291 1.77 18.09 -24.42
CA ALA A 291 1.44 16.93 -25.26
C ALA A 291 2.68 16.10 -25.66
N GLU A 292 3.89 16.54 -25.29
CA GLU A 292 5.15 15.86 -25.58
C GLU A 292 5.56 14.94 -24.43
N ILE A 293 6.02 13.74 -24.77
CA ILE A 293 6.48 12.75 -23.78
C ILE A 293 7.92 13.12 -23.37
N GLU A 294 8.06 13.94 -22.33
CA GLU A 294 9.38 14.34 -21.83
C GLU A 294 10.14 13.18 -21.15
N PRO A 295 11.48 13.08 -21.26
CA PRO A 295 12.24 12.01 -20.61
C PRO A 295 12.15 12.07 -19.08
N LEU A 296 11.93 10.93 -18.41
CA LEU A 296 11.81 10.87 -16.94
C LEU A 296 13.09 10.35 -16.26
N TYR A 297 13.73 11.19 -15.46
CA TYR A 297 15.00 10.86 -14.77
C TYR A 297 14.81 10.18 -13.40
N LYS A 298 13.58 10.10 -12.89
CA LYS A 298 13.28 9.64 -11.53
C LYS A 298 13.81 8.23 -11.20
N TYR A 299 13.96 7.34 -12.18
CA TYR A 299 14.50 6.00 -11.93
C TYR A 299 16.02 6.00 -11.63
N LEU A 300 16.73 7.07 -11.99
CA LEU A 300 18.15 7.28 -11.72
C LEU A 300 18.42 7.87 -10.33
N GLU A 301 17.39 8.38 -9.65
CA GLU A 301 17.53 8.87 -8.29
C GLU A 301 17.88 7.74 -7.31
N GLY A 302 18.91 7.97 -6.49
CA GLY A 302 19.35 7.03 -5.47
C GLY A 302 19.90 5.72 -6.04
N VAL A 303 20.51 5.74 -7.22
CA VAL A 303 21.26 4.58 -7.75
C VAL A 303 22.43 4.28 -6.83
N ALA A 304 22.37 3.11 -6.19
CA ALA A 304 23.43 2.62 -5.32
C ALA A 304 24.63 2.11 -6.15
N VAL A 305 25.81 2.15 -5.54
CA VAL A 305 27.03 1.56 -6.12
C VAL A 305 26.78 0.08 -6.45
N GLY A 306 27.24 -0.35 -7.64
CA GLY A 306 27.07 -1.72 -8.13
C GLY A 306 25.76 -1.99 -8.88
N ARG A 307 24.85 -1.02 -9.00
CA ARG A 307 23.66 -1.13 -9.87
C ARG A 307 23.94 -0.47 -11.24
N PRO A 308 23.98 -1.24 -12.34
CA PRO A 308 24.25 -0.66 -13.65
C PRO A 308 23.07 0.18 -14.15
N ILE A 309 23.40 1.28 -14.83
CA ILE A 309 22.44 2.02 -15.64
C ILE A 309 22.46 1.37 -17.02
N LEU A 310 21.35 0.73 -17.40
CA LEU A 310 21.27 0.00 -18.68
C LEU A 310 21.09 0.95 -19.87
N SER A 311 20.32 2.02 -19.68
CA SER A 311 20.05 3.05 -20.69
C SER A 311 19.74 4.36 -19.97
N TYR A 312 20.01 5.49 -20.63
CA TYR A 312 19.49 6.80 -20.21
C TYR A 312 18.04 7.00 -20.71
N PRO A 313 17.28 7.95 -20.13
CA PRO A 313 15.87 8.15 -20.47
C PRO A 313 15.69 8.58 -21.93
N SER A 314 14.74 7.96 -22.64
CA SER A 314 14.47 8.20 -24.06
C SER A 314 15.68 8.14 -25.02
N GLU A 315 16.76 7.46 -24.61
CA GLU A 315 18.01 7.40 -25.39
C GLU A 315 17.91 6.42 -26.57
N ILE A 316 18.37 6.85 -27.75
CA ILE A 316 18.46 5.97 -28.93
C ILE A 316 19.56 4.94 -28.69
N GLY A 317 19.23 3.64 -28.84
CA GLY A 317 20.11 2.53 -28.48
C GLY A 317 19.73 1.85 -27.17
N GLY A 318 18.85 2.48 -26.38
CA GLY A 318 18.20 1.85 -25.24
C GLY A 318 17.28 0.69 -25.61
N PHE A 319 16.42 0.30 -24.67
CA PHE A 319 15.40 -0.72 -24.93
C PHE A 319 14.32 -0.20 -25.86
N ARG A 320 14.07 -0.93 -26.95
CA ARG A 320 12.97 -0.66 -27.87
C ARG A 320 11.66 -1.18 -27.26
N LEU A 321 10.72 -0.28 -27.00
CA LEU A 321 9.42 -0.65 -26.44
C LEU A 321 8.63 -1.52 -27.41
N ARG A 322 8.21 -2.72 -26.98
CA ARG A 322 7.30 -3.59 -27.73
C ARG A 322 6.07 -3.93 -26.90
N TYR A 323 4.91 -3.41 -27.32
CA TYR A 323 3.66 -3.74 -26.66
C TYR A 323 3.33 -5.23 -26.82
N GLY A 324 3.19 -5.93 -25.71
CA GLY A 324 2.86 -7.33 -25.68
C GLY A 324 2.79 -7.87 -24.27
N ARG A 325 2.27 -9.09 -24.13
CA ARG A 325 2.24 -9.82 -22.86
C ARG A 325 2.71 -11.24 -23.12
N THR A 326 3.78 -11.65 -22.44
CA THR A 326 4.27 -13.02 -22.55
C THR A 326 3.57 -13.89 -21.50
N ARG A 327 3.75 -15.20 -21.60
CA ARG A 327 3.29 -16.13 -20.55
C ARG A 327 3.95 -15.89 -19.19
N ALA A 328 5.13 -15.24 -19.17
CA ALA A 328 5.92 -15.04 -17.97
C ALA A 328 5.81 -13.63 -17.39
N SER A 329 5.42 -12.62 -18.21
CA SER A 329 5.43 -11.22 -17.78
C SER A 329 4.37 -10.89 -16.71
N GLY A 330 3.35 -11.73 -16.51
CA GLY A 330 2.39 -11.56 -15.42
C GLY A 330 1.66 -10.22 -15.48
N ILE A 331 1.64 -9.46 -14.38
CA ILE A 331 0.99 -8.13 -14.29
C ILE A 331 2.02 -7.00 -14.46
N MET A 332 3.17 -7.10 -13.79
CA MET A 332 4.20 -6.04 -13.72
C MET A 332 5.57 -6.48 -14.22
N GLY A 333 5.70 -7.71 -14.71
CA GLY A 333 6.92 -8.19 -15.35
C GLY A 333 7.07 -7.63 -16.75
N LYS A 334 8.32 -7.50 -17.19
CA LYS A 334 8.70 -7.16 -18.56
C LYS A 334 9.56 -8.29 -19.12
N ALA A 335 9.69 -8.36 -20.44
CA ALA A 335 10.39 -9.45 -21.08
C ALA A 335 11.61 -8.91 -21.83
N MET A 336 12.76 -9.50 -21.58
CA MET A 336 14.00 -9.15 -22.27
C MET A 336 14.47 -10.37 -23.07
N HIS A 337 15.10 -10.09 -24.21
CA HIS A 337 15.66 -11.16 -25.02
C HIS A 337 16.83 -11.84 -24.27
N PRO A 338 16.92 -13.18 -24.25
CA PRO A 338 18.01 -13.90 -23.57
C PRO A 338 19.42 -13.49 -24.03
N ALA A 339 19.58 -13.12 -25.30
CA ALA A 339 20.86 -12.60 -25.79
C ALA A 339 21.26 -11.29 -25.10
N THR A 340 20.32 -10.37 -24.87
CA THR A 340 20.59 -9.12 -24.16
C THR A 340 20.99 -9.40 -22.71
N ILE A 341 20.27 -10.31 -22.05
CA ILE A 341 20.59 -10.75 -20.68
C ILE A 341 22.05 -11.25 -20.58
N GLU A 342 22.49 -12.09 -21.51
CA GLU A 342 23.84 -12.64 -21.55
C GLU A 342 24.93 -11.57 -21.81
N LEU A 343 24.67 -10.65 -22.74
CA LEU A 343 25.62 -9.59 -23.11
C LEU A 343 25.72 -8.45 -22.08
N LEU A 344 24.73 -8.31 -21.20
CA LEU A 344 24.78 -7.40 -20.05
C LEU A 344 25.52 -8.02 -18.84
N ASP A 345 26.53 -8.84 -19.11
CA ASP A 345 27.39 -9.49 -18.12
C ASP A 345 26.67 -10.25 -16.99
N GLY A 346 25.44 -10.71 -17.25
CA GLY A 346 24.65 -11.41 -16.24
C GLY A 346 24.21 -10.54 -15.06
N PHE A 347 24.34 -9.21 -15.15
CA PHE A 347 23.77 -8.28 -14.16
C PHE A 347 22.25 -8.40 -14.08
N ILE A 348 21.62 -8.73 -15.21
CA ILE A 348 20.21 -9.04 -15.28
C ILE A 348 20.05 -10.55 -15.34
N ALA A 349 19.25 -11.08 -14.43
CA ALA A 349 18.78 -12.46 -14.44
C ALA A 349 17.26 -12.51 -14.46
N ILE A 350 16.69 -13.68 -14.76
CA ILE A 350 15.25 -13.90 -14.61
C ILE A 350 14.86 -13.66 -13.15
N GLY A 351 13.89 -12.78 -12.91
CA GLY A 351 13.49 -12.34 -11.58
C GLY A 351 14.17 -11.05 -11.10
N THR A 352 15.15 -10.52 -11.84
CA THR A 352 15.80 -9.25 -11.47
C THR A 352 14.83 -8.09 -11.56
N GLN A 353 14.70 -7.34 -10.48
CA GLN A 353 13.93 -6.10 -10.48
C GLN A 353 14.76 -4.97 -11.08
N ILE A 354 14.27 -4.39 -12.17
CA ILE A 354 14.80 -3.16 -12.74
C ILE A 354 13.89 -1.98 -12.40
N LYS A 355 14.47 -0.80 -12.16
CA LYS A 355 13.70 0.45 -12.23
C LYS A 355 13.57 0.83 -13.71
N VAL A 356 12.40 1.31 -14.11
CA VAL A 356 12.14 1.69 -15.51
C VAL A 356 11.71 3.13 -15.58
N GLU A 357 11.99 3.76 -16.71
CA GLU A 357 11.41 5.05 -17.05
C GLU A 357 9.89 4.93 -17.24
N ARG A 358 9.47 4.00 -18.11
CA ARG A 358 8.08 3.77 -18.52
C ARG A 358 7.89 2.32 -19.03
N PRO A 359 6.67 1.76 -19.01
CA PRO A 359 5.57 2.11 -18.11
C PRO A 359 5.81 1.60 -16.68
N GLY A 360 5.38 2.37 -15.68
CA GLY A 360 5.53 2.05 -14.25
C GLY A 360 6.85 2.53 -13.65
N LYS A 361 7.08 2.24 -12.36
CA LYS A 361 8.33 2.62 -11.64
C LYS A 361 9.40 1.52 -11.69
N SER A 362 8.97 0.28 -11.81
CA SER A 362 9.84 -0.89 -11.80
C SER A 362 9.20 -2.04 -12.56
N ALA A 363 10.01 -3.01 -12.93
CA ALA A 363 9.58 -4.27 -13.52
C ALA A 363 10.46 -5.41 -13.05
N VAL A 364 9.89 -6.61 -13.03
CA VAL A 364 10.65 -7.84 -12.89
C VAL A 364 10.96 -8.36 -14.28
N ILE A 365 12.23 -8.66 -14.56
CA ILE A 365 12.62 -9.18 -15.87
C ILE A 365 12.33 -10.67 -15.98
N THR A 366 11.77 -11.03 -17.13
CA THR A 366 11.57 -12.40 -17.61
C THR A 366 12.22 -12.55 -18.97
N ALA A 367 12.36 -13.79 -19.44
CA ALA A 367 12.92 -14.08 -20.76
C ALA A 367 11.82 -14.21 -21.82
N CYS A 368 12.07 -13.68 -23.01
CA CYS A 368 11.28 -13.95 -24.22
C CYS A 368 12.19 -14.02 -25.43
N ASP A 369 12.22 -15.16 -26.11
CA ASP A 369 13.08 -15.44 -27.26
C ASP A 369 12.40 -15.12 -28.61
N SER A 370 11.12 -14.75 -28.61
CA SER A 370 10.39 -14.34 -29.83
C SER A 370 10.49 -12.84 -30.14
N ILE A 371 10.99 -12.04 -29.20
CA ILE A 371 11.26 -10.60 -29.41
C ILE A 371 12.67 -10.40 -29.98
N GLU A 372 12.98 -9.20 -30.44
CA GLU A 372 14.28 -8.94 -31.06
C GLU A 372 15.37 -8.72 -30.01
N GLY A 373 16.50 -9.40 -30.19
CA GLY A 373 17.68 -9.23 -29.36
C GLY A 373 18.50 -7.98 -29.68
N PRO A 374 19.70 -7.87 -29.08
CA PRO A 374 20.53 -6.69 -29.21
C PRO A 374 21.23 -6.64 -30.57
N ILE A 375 21.64 -5.43 -30.96
CA ILE A 375 22.52 -5.20 -32.10
C ILE A 375 23.85 -4.72 -31.53
N VAL A 376 24.95 -5.38 -31.93
CA VAL A 376 26.28 -5.13 -31.38
C VAL A 376 27.31 -4.89 -32.45
N ARG A 377 28.36 -4.16 -32.10
CA ARG A 377 29.60 -4.01 -32.87
C ARG A 377 30.70 -4.87 -32.24
N LEU A 378 31.38 -5.66 -33.05
CA LEU A 378 32.51 -6.47 -32.66
C LEU A 378 33.83 -5.68 -32.77
N LYS A 379 34.92 -6.20 -32.17
CA LYS A 379 36.26 -5.58 -32.16
C LYS A 379 36.87 -5.39 -33.56
N ASP A 380 36.42 -6.16 -34.55
CA ASP A 380 36.83 -6.02 -35.96
C ASP A 380 35.98 -4.99 -36.73
N GLY A 381 34.98 -4.40 -36.09
CA GLY A 381 34.07 -3.41 -36.67
C GLY A 381 32.79 -3.98 -37.28
N GLU A 382 32.62 -5.31 -37.34
CA GLU A 382 31.40 -5.94 -37.84
C GLU A 382 30.19 -5.62 -36.93
N VAL A 383 29.02 -5.35 -37.53
CA VAL A 383 27.77 -5.12 -36.81
C VAL A 383 26.85 -6.32 -36.98
N VAL A 384 26.48 -6.94 -35.85
CA VAL A 384 25.70 -8.19 -35.83
C VAL A 384 24.45 -8.01 -34.97
N LYS A 385 23.31 -8.50 -35.48
CA LYS A 385 22.09 -8.66 -34.69
C LYS A 385 22.11 -10.05 -34.04
N VAL A 386 22.08 -10.08 -32.70
CA VAL A 386 22.22 -11.32 -31.94
C VAL A 386 20.84 -11.88 -31.60
N ASN A 387 20.55 -13.09 -32.07
CA ASN A 387 19.20 -13.67 -31.99
C ASN A 387 19.09 -14.85 -31.02
N SER A 388 20.16 -15.22 -30.31
CA SER A 388 20.10 -16.27 -29.28
C SER A 388 21.11 -16.08 -28.15
N ALA A 389 20.83 -16.65 -26.98
CA ALA A 389 21.77 -16.65 -25.86
C ALA A 389 23.07 -17.41 -26.19
N LEU A 390 22.99 -18.48 -26.98
CA LEU A 390 24.17 -19.25 -27.41
C LEU A 390 25.08 -18.42 -28.31
N GLU A 391 24.51 -17.64 -29.23
CA GLU A 391 25.23 -16.71 -30.09
C GLU A 391 25.86 -15.59 -29.26
N ALA A 392 25.10 -14.97 -28.35
CA ALA A 392 25.60 -13.96 -27.42
C ALA A 392 26.84 -14.44 -26.65
N LYS A 393 26.78 -15.66 -26.09
CA LYS A 393 27.90 -16.24 -25.34
C LYS A 393 29.17 -16.42 -26.19
N LYS A 394 29.03 -16.77 -27.47
CA LYS A 394 30.17 -16.91 -28.40
C LYS A 394 30.78 -15.56 -28.78
N LEU A 395 29.94 -14.52 -28.89
CA LEU A 395 30.35 -13.18 -29.31
C LEU A 395 30.89 -12.33 -28.15
N LYS A 396 30.63 -12.72 -26.90
CA LYS A 396 30.98 -11.96 -25.70
C LYS A 396 32.45 -11.49 -25.66
N GLU A 397 33.40 -12.38 -25.92
CA GLU A 397 34.84 -12.03 -25.93
C GLU A 397 35.26 -11.10 -27.09
N LYS A 398 34.45 -11.10 -28.17
CA LYS A 398 34.66 -10.28 -29.37
C LYS A 398 33.87 -8.97 -29.35
N LEU A 399 33.05 -8.76 -28.33
CA LEU A 399 32.21 -7.58 -28.19
C LEU A 399 33.08 -6.34 -28.00
N ASP A 400 32.78 -5.30 -28.77
CA ASP A 400 33.35 -3.96 -28.57
C ASP A 400 32.29 -3.01 -28.01
N LYS A 401 31.10 -2.95 -28.62
CA LYS A 401 30.02 -2.06 -28.18
C LYS A 401 28.63 -2.65 -28.43
N ILE A 402 27.72 -2.51 -27.47
CA ILE A 402 26.29 -2.73 -27.72
C ILE A 402 25.70 -1.44 -28.32
N LEU A 403 25.14 -1.53 -29.53
CA LEU A 403 24.54 -0.40 -30.23
C LEU A 403 23.06 -0.23 -29.87
N PHE A 404 22.34 -1.36 -29.77
CA PHE A 404 20.95 -1.40 -29.35
C PHE A 404 20.74 -2.55 -28.36
N LEU A 405 20.06 -2.30 -27.25
CA LEU A 405 19.76 -3.33 -26.25
C LEU A 405 18.71 -4.36 -26.71
N GLY A 406 17.96 -4.05 -27.75
CA GLY A 406 16.85 -4.89 -28.24
C GLY A 406 15.52 -4.53 -27.58
N ASP A 407 14.58 -5.47 -27.64
CA ASP A 407 13.21 -5.26 -27.17
C ASP A 407 13.03 -5.39 -25.65
N LEU A 408 12.05 -4.66 -25.12
CA LEU A 408 11.53 -4.80 -23.74
C LEU A 408 9.99 -4.76 -23.67
#